data_AF-A0A0F9IJQ5-F1
#
_entry.id   AF-A0A0F9IJQ5-F1
#
_cell.length_a   1.000
_cell.length_b   1.000
_cell.length_c   1.000
_cell.angle_alpha   90.00
_cell.angle_beta   90.00
_cell.angle_gamma   90.00
#
_symmetry.space_group_name_H-M   'P 1'
#
loop_
_entity.id
_entity.type
_entity.pdbx_description
1 polymer ?
#
loop_
_entity_poly.entity_id
_entity_poly.type
_entity_poly.pdbx_seq_one_letter_code
_entity_poly.pdbx_strand_id
1 'polypeptide(L)' 'MKDLTNIEKCGIIISEKEKSLLKKLRQISYGQVTIFMQDGIPLRIEVIRESVKL' A
#
# COMPACT_ATOMS: atom_id res chain seq x y z
N MET A 1 -15.06 26.04 13.08
CA MET A 1 -15.59 25.02 14.00
C MET A 1 -15.15 23.66 13.49
N LYS A 2 -14.35 22.97 14.33
CA LYS A 2 -13.87 21.58 14.28
C LYS A 2 -12.95 21.18 13.12
N ASP A 3 -11.66 21.49 13.32
CA ASP A 3 -10.54 20.72 12.78
C ASP A 3 -10.63 19.27 13.29
N LEU A 4 -11.13 18.38 12.44
CA LEU A 4 -11.04 16.93 12.56
C LEU A 4 -10.02 16.55 11.48
N THR A 5 -8.81 16.09 11.76
CA THR A 5 -8.52 14.89 12.53
C THR A 5 -7.06 14.93 12.99
N ASN A 6 -6.86 15.03 14.30
CA ASN A 6 -5.63 14.59 14.95
C ASN A 6 -5.58 13.06 14.79
N ILE A 7 -5.02 12.59 13.68
CA ILE A 7 -4.76 11.17 13.47
C ILE A 7 -3.62 10.83 14.42
N GLU A 8 -3.96 10.30 15.60
CA GLU A 8 -3.00 9.72 16.51
C GLU A 8 -2.09 8.78 15.72
N LYS A 9 -0.83 9.20 15.57
CA LYS A 9 0.15 8.45 14.78
C LYS A 9 0.60 7.27 15.63
N CYS A 10 -0.21 6.21 15.64
CA CYS A 10 0.15 4.93 16.21
C CYS A 10 1.30 4.38 15.36
N GLY A 11 2.53 4.53 15.84
CA GLY A 11 3.73 4.15 15.12
C GLY A 11 3.84 2.64 14.99
N ILE A 12 3.32 2.08 13.90
CA ILE A 12 3.55 0.67 13.55
C ILE A 12 5.01 0.55 13.12
N ILE A 13 5.78 -0.31 13.79
CA ILE A 13 7.12 -0.68 13.35
C ILE A 13 6.96 -1.61 12.15
N ILE A 14 7.31 -1.09 10.97
CA ILE A 14 7.28 -1.82 9.70
C ILE A 14 8.71 -2.06 9.21
N SER A 15 8.93 -3.24 8.65
CA SER A 15 10.18 -3.64 8.00
C SER A 15 10.47 -2.80 6.75
N GLU A 16 11.72 -2.80 6.29
CA GLU A 16 12.11 -2.09 5.05
C GLU A 16 11.36 -2.61 3.81
N LYS A 17 11.04 -3.91 3.78
CA LYS A 17 10.27 -4.51 2.68
C LYS A 17 8.83 -4.01 2.68
N GLU A 18 8.20 -3.89 3.85
CA GLU A 18 6.85 -3.32 3.99
C GLU A 18 6.84 -1.82 3.65
N LYS A 19 7.87 -1.05 4.06
CA LYS A 19 8.02 0.36 3.66
C LYS A 19 8.07 0.50 2.14
N SER A 20 8.85 -0.35 1.47
CA SER A 20 8.97 -0.37 0.01
C SER A 20 7.64 -0.71 -0.65
N LEU A 21 6.92 -1.71 -0.13
CA LEU A 21 5.60 -2.09 -0.60
C LEU A 21 4.60 -0.92 -0.46
N LEU A 22 4.51 -0.31 0.72
CA LEU A 22 3.61 0.82 0.97
C LEU A 22 3.93 2.01 0.06
N LYS A 23 5.21 2.28 -0.18
CA LYS A 23 5.63 3.33 -1.11
C LYS A 23 5.13 3.04 -2.53
N LYS A 24 5.24 1.80 -3.00
CA LYS A 24 4.73 1.37 -4.31
C LYS A 24 3.20 1.46 -4.38
N LEU A 25 2.49 0.97 -3.35
CA LEU A 25 1.03 1.04 -3.28
C LEU A 25 0.52 2.48 -3.36
N ARG A 26 1.17 3.42 -2.65
CA ARG A 26 0.82 4.85 -2.69
C ARG A 26 1.07 5.52 -4.04
N GLN A 27 1.90 4.93 -4.91
CA GLN A 27 2.17 5.45 -6.26
C GLN A 27 1.17 4.95 -7.31
N ILE A 28 0.34 3.96 -6.97
CA ILE A 28 -0.63 3.38 -7.91
C ILE A 28 -1.92 4.20 -7.77
N SER A 29 -2.25 4.96 -8.82
CA SER A 29 -3.46 5.80 -8.85
C SER A 29 -4.74 4.99 -9.03
N TYR A 30 -4.69 3.92 -9.83
CA TYR A 30 -5.76 2.97 -10.04
C TYR A 30 -5.21 1.63 -10.55
N GLY A 31 -5.98 0.57 -10.37
CA GLY A 31 -5.66 -0.78 -10.84
C GLY A 31 -5.79 -1.83 -9.75
N GLN A 32 -5.46 -3.06 -10.11
CA GLN A 32 -5.40 -4.21 -9.21
C GLN A 32 -3.94 -4.50 -8.87
N VAL A 33 -3.70 -4.90 -7.62
CA VAL A 33 -2.37 -5.26 -7.14
C VAL A 33 -2.42 -6.65 -6.52
N THR A 34 -1.53 -7.54 -6.96
CA THR A 34 -1.32 -8.85 -6.36
C THR A 34 -0.04 -8.82 -5.54
N ILE A 35 -0.13 -9.12 -4.25
CA ILE A 35 1.01 -9.11 -3.32
C ILE A 35 1.30 -10.57 -2.94
N PHE A 36 2.53 -11.00 -3.19
CA PHE A 36 3.02 -12.32 -2.83
C PHE A 36 3.76 -12.22 -1.50
N MET A 37 3.23 -12.92 -0.49
CA MET A 37 3.75 -12.96 0.88
C MET A 37 4.39 -14.33 1.14
N GLN A 38 5.50 -14.35 1.86
CA GLN A 38 6.09 -15.57 2.40
C GLN A 38 6.54 -15.29 3.83
N ASP A 39 6.17 -16.16 4.77
CA ASP A 39 6.52 -16.04 6.20
C ASP A 39 6.18 -14.66 6.79
N GLY A 40 5.07 -14.06 6.35
CA GLY A 40 4.63 -12.72 6.77
C GLY A 40 5.40 -11.56 6.13
N ILE A 41 6.32 -11.82 5.20
CA ILE A 41 7.15 -10.82 4.54
C ILE A 41 6.73 -10.67 3.06
N PRO A 42 6.57 -9.44 2.54
CA PRO A 42 6.31 -9.25 1.12
C PRO A 42 7.56 -9.56 0.30
N LEU A 43 7.40 -10.47 -0.68
CA LEU A 43 8.47 -10.84 -1.61
C LEU A 43 8.32 -10.14 -2.95
N ARG A 44 7.10 -10.08 -3.47
CA ARG A 44 6.82 -9.56 -4.81
C ARG A 44 5.46 -8.86 -4.84
N ILE A 45 5.40 -7.86 -5.70
CA ILE A 45 4.19 -7.11 -6.03
C ILE A 45 4.05 -7.12 -7.55
N GLU A 46 2.85 -7.44 -8.01
CA GLU A 46 2.44 -7.28 -9.40
C GLU A 46 1.31 -6.27 -9.49
N VAL A 47 1.38 -5.40 -10.50
CA VAL A 47 0.39 -4.35 -10.73
C VAL A 47 -0.26 -4.60 -12.07
N ILE A 48 -1.57 -4.79 -12.06
CA ILE A 48 -2.40 -4.92 -13.25
C ILE A 48 -3.21 -3.63 -13.36
N ARG A 49 -2.92 -2.82 -14.38
CA ARG A 49 -3.67 -1.59 -14.66
C ARG A 49 -4.72 -1.87 -15.72
N GLU A 50 -5.77 -2.58 -15.34
CA GLU A 50 -6.95 -2.70 -16.20
C GLU A 50 -7.95 -1.62 -15.81
N SER A 51 -8.21 -0.71 -16.75
CA SER A 51 -9.37 0.17 -16.73
C SER A 51 -9.91 0.23 -18.14
N VAL A 52 -10.85 -0.67 -18.42
CA VAL A 52 -11.67 -0.60 -19.63
C VAL A 52 -12.92 0.18 -19.24
N LYS A 53 -13.03 1.40 -19.77
CA LYS A 53 -14.29 2.11 -19.85
C LYS A 53 -14.88 1.75 -21.21
N LEU A 54 -16.01 1.05 -21.22
CA LEU A 54 -16.84 0.90 -22.43
C LEU A 54 -17.48 2.27 -22.76
#